data_AF-A0A965M4S4-F1
#
_entry.id   AF-A0A965M4S4-F1
#
_cell.length_a   1.000
_cell.length_b   1.000
_cell.length_c   1.000
_cell.angle_alpha   90.00
_cell.angle_beta   90.00
_cell.angle_gamma   90.00
#
_symmetry.space_group_name_H-M   'P 1'
#
loop_
_entity.id
_entity.type
_entity.pdbx_description
1 polymer ?
#
loop_
_entity_poly.entity_id
_entity_poly.type
_entity_poly.pdbx_seq_one_letter_code
_entity_poly.pdbx_strand_id
1 'polypeptide(L)'
;PTGITVVAQDERFREANRIHARKRMVKALVERERRIRLAKAAERSRERSRKAQRSWGATRELVEGKRKRAMVKAGRGKWRGEG
;
A
#
# COMPACT_ATOMS: atom_id res chain seq x y z
N PRO A 1 -17.53 18.49 5.13
CA PRO A 1 -18.34 17.53 5.95
C PRO A 1 -17.97 16.07 5.60
N THR A 2 -17.79 15.19 6.59
CA THR A 2 -17.31 13.79 6.42
C THR A 2 -18.36 12.80 5.90
N GLY A 3 -19.63 13.21 5.81
CA GLY A 3 -20.74 12.39 5.30
C GLY A 3 -21.20 11.27 6.26
N ILE A 4 -20.68 11.22 7.49
CA ILE A 4 -21.04 10.20 8.48
C ILE A 4 -22.18 10.74 9.34
N THR A 5 -23.29 10.01 9.39
CA THR A 5 -24.43 10.30 10.26
C THR A 5 -24.47 9.28 11.39
N VAL A 6 -24.65 9.75 12.62
CA VAL A 6 -24.70 8.90 13.82
C VAL A 6 -25.91 9.27 14.66
N VAL A 7 -26.65 8.26 15.09
CA VAL A 7 -27.79 8.37 16.01
C VAL A 7 -27.45 7.66 17.32
N ALA A 8 -27.83 8.25 18.45
CA ALA A 8 -27.72 7.66 19.78
C ALA A 8 -29.04 7.89 20.54
N GLN A 9 -29.62 6.80 21.03
CA GLN A 9 -30.88 6.76 21.81
C GLN A 9 -30.75 5.78 22.98
N ASP A 10 -29.51 5.58 23.47
CA ASP A 10 -29.20 4.57 24.47
C ASP A 10 -29.71 4.98 25.86
N GLU A 11 -29.85 6.28 26.09
CA GLU A 11 -30.24 6.87 27.37
C GLU A 11 -31.52 7.69 27.25
N ARG A 12 -32.23 7.88 28.37
CA ARG A 12 -33.42 8.77 28.41
C ARG A 12 -33.04 10.25 28.28
N PHE A 13 -31.85 10.62 28.75
CA PHE A 13 -31.39 12.01 28.77
C PHE A 13 -30.68 12.40 27.47
N ARG A 14 -31.08 13.54 26.90
CA ARG A 14 -30.51 14.07 25.64
C ARG A 14 -29.01 14.33 25.73
N GLU A 15 -28.52 14.82 26.88
CA GLU A 15 -27.10 15.12 27.04
C GLU A 15 -26.22 13.87 27.02
N ALA A 16 -26.65 12.80 27.70
CA ALA A 16 -25.97 11.52 27.64
C ALA A 16 -25.93 11.00 26.19
N ASN A 17 -27.07 11.03 25.48
CA ASN A 17 -27.12 10.66 24.06
C ASN A 17 -26.20 11.53 23.18
N ARG A 18 -26.05 12.82 23.47
CA ARG A 18 -25.09 13.71 22.76
C ARG A 18 -23.65 13.24 22.95
N ILE A 19 -23.28 12.83 24.17
CA ILE A 19 -21.94 12.29 24.47
C ILE A 19 -21.72 10.96 23.75
N HIS A 20 -22.71 10.06 23.77
CA HIS A 20 -22.63 8.78 23.06
C HIS A 20 -22.52 8.96 21.54
N ALA A 21 -23.30 9.87 20.95
CA ALA A 21 -23.22 10.19 19.53
C ALA A 21 -21.83 10.71 19.14
N ARG A 22 -21.22 11.58 19.96
CA ARG A 22 -19.84 12.06 19.73
C ARG A 22 -18.83 10.91 19.79
N LYS A 23 -18.91 10.03 20.79
CA LYS A 23 -18.02 8.85 20.90
C LYS A 23 -18.14 7.94 19.68
N ARG A 24 -19.38 7.65 19.24
CA ARG A 24 -19.66 6.84 18.05
C ARG A 24 -19.14 7.52 16.76
N MET A 25 -19.29 8.84 16.64
CA MET A 25 -18.76 9.60 15.50
C MET A 25 -17.23 9.49 15.39
N VAL A 26 -16.51 9.70 16.49
CA VAL A 26 -15.06 9.56 16.52
C VAL A 26 -14.64 8.14 16.14
N LYS A 27 -15.33 7.12 16.70
CA LYS A 27 -15.07 5.72 16.35
C LYS A 27 -15.27 5.46 14.85
N ALA A 28 -16.35 5.96 14.26
CA ALA A 28 -16.64 5.80 12.84
C ALA A 28 -15.57 6.45 11.95
N LEU A 29 -15.05 7.63 12.35
CA LEU A 29 -13.96 8.29 11.64
C LEU A 29 -12.67 7.46 11.67
N VAL A 30 -12.29 6.96 12.85
CA VAL A 30 -11.10 6.11 13.02
C VAL A 30 -11.22 4.82 12.21
N GLU A 31 -12.40 4.18 12.23
CA GLU A 31 -12.65 2.99 11.41
C GLU A 31 -12.54 3.27 9.91
N ARG A 32 -13.05 4.41 9.44
CA ARG A 32 -12.90 4.83 8.04
C ARG A 32 -11.44 4.97 7.66
N GLU A 33 -10.64 5.66 8.47
CA GLU A 33 -9.20 5.81 8.22
C GLU A 33 -8.48 4.47 8.21
N ARG A 34 -8.82 3.58 9.15
CA ARG A 34 -8.27 2.22 9.21
C ARG A 34 -8.60 1.44 7.93
N ARG A 35 -9.85 1.49 7.45
CA ARG A 35 -10.26 0.85 6.19
C ARG A 35 -9.48 1.40 5.00
N ILE A 36 -9.31 2.72 4.89
CA ILE A 36 -8.51 3.34 3.83
C ILE A 36 -7.07 2.85 3.88
N ARG A 37 -6.46 2.80 5.07
CA ARG A 37 -5.07 2.32 5.25
C ARG A 37 -4.93 0.86 4.84
N LEU A 38 -5.87 0.00 5.23
CA LEU A 38 -5.89 -1.41 4.86
C LEU A 38 -6.10 -1.59 3.36
N ALA A 39 -7.00 -0.84 2.73
CA ALA A 39 -7.21 -0.87 1.28
C ALA A 39 -5.92 -0.49 0.52
N LYS A 40 -5.24 0.58 0.92
CA LYS A 40 -3.93 0.97 0.36
C LYS A 40 -2.85 -0.09 0.57
N ALA A 41 -2.86 -0.78 1.71
CA ALA A 41 -1.91 -1.88 1.95
C ALA A 41 -2.21 -3.10 1.07
N ALA A 42 -3.48 -3.46 0.93
CA ALA A 42 -3.93 -4.54 0.06
C ALA A 42 -3.61 -4.27 -1.42
N GLU A 43 -3.83 -3.03 -1.88
CA GLU A 43 -3.46 -2.60 -3.23
C GLU A 43 -1.96 -2.76 -3.49
N ARG A 44 -1.10 -2.24 -2.60
CA ARG A 44 0.35 -2.43 -2.66
C ARG A 44 0.75 -3.91 -2.67
N SER A 45 0.05 -4.75 -1.91
CA SER A 45 0.29 -6.20 -1.94
C SER A 45 -0.09 -6.81 -3.28
N ARG A 46 -1.26 -6.48 -3.84
CA ARG A 46 -1.71 -6.95 -5.16
C ARG A 46 -0.74 -6.53 -6.25
N GLU A 47 -0.25 -5.30 -6.22
CA GLU A 47 0.74 -4.81 -7.19
C GLU A 47 2.06 -5.60 -7.09
N ARG A 48 2.55 -5.85 -5.86
CA ARG A 48 3.72 -6.72 -5.65
C ARG A 48 3.49 -8.13 -6.16
N SER A 49 2.32 -8.72 -5.90
CA SER A 49 1.96 -10.05 -6.41
C SER A 49 1.93 -10.08 -7.94
N ARG A 50 1.33 -9.08 -8.61
CA ARG A 50 1.36 -8.97 -10.07
C ARG A 50 2.79 -8.86 -10.61
N LYS A 51 3.64 -8.05 -9.96
CA LYS A 51 5.07 -7.93 -10.32
C LYS A 51 5.87 -9.19 -10.00
N ALA A 52 5.41 -10.05 -9.09
CA ALA A 52 6.05 -11.32 -8.79
C ALA A 52 5.63 -12.41 -9.80
N GLN A 53 4.35 -12.43 -10.19
CA GLN A 53 3.82 -13.27 -11.26
C GLN A 53 4.16 -12.71 -12.65
N ARG A 54 5.44 -12.42 -12.91
CA ARG A 54 5.90 -12.05 -14.26
C ARG A 54 5.69 -13.24 -15.19
N SER A 55 5.25 -12.95 -16.41
CA SER A 55 5.26 -13.95 -17.47
C SER A 55 6.68 -14.47 -17.73
N TRP A 56 6.79 -15.65 -18.32
CA TRP A 56 8.08 -16.25 -18.66
C TRP A 56 8.92 -15.31 -19.55
N GLY A 57 8.30 -14.63 -20.52
CA GLY A 57 8.96 -13.63 -21.38
C GLY A 57 9.56 -12.47 -20.59
N ALA A 58 8.80 -11.87 -19.67
CA ALA A 58 9.30 -10.78 -18.82
C ALA A 58 10.44 -11.23 -17.90
N THR A 59 10.43 -12.49 -17.45
CA THR A 59 11.52 -13.07 -16.66
C THR A 59 12.77 -13.27 -17.52
N ARG A 60 12.60 -13.77 -18.75
CA ARG A 60 13.69 -13.96 -19.72
C ARG A 60 14.38 -12.65 -20.04
N GLU A 61 13.64 -11.59 -20.35
CA GLU A 61 14.22 -10.25 -20.61
C GLU A 61 15.02 -9.72 -19.42
N LEU A 62 14.52 -9.92 -18.20
CA LEU A 62 15.19 -9.49 -16.97
C LEU A 62 16.54 -10.21 -16.79
N VAL A 63 16.57 -11.52 -17.03
CA VAL A 63 17.79 -12.35 -16.96
C VAL A 63 18.77 -11.96 -18.07
N GLU A 64 18.32 -11.81 -19.30
CA GLU A 64 19.16 -11.39 -20.43
C GLU A 64 19.74 -9.98 -20.21
N GLY A 65 18.94 -9.03 -19.72
CA GLY A 65 19.41 -7.70 -19.32
C GLY A 65 20.41 -7.73 -18.17
N LYS A 66 20.25 -8.65 -17.21
CA LYS A 66 21.25 -8.89 -16.14
C LYS A 66 22.56 -9.43 -16.72
N ARG A 67 22.50 -10.41 -17.63
CA ARG A 67 23.68 -10.96 -18.33
C ARG A 67 24.43 -9.88 -19.12
N LYS A 68 23.71 -9.08 -19.93
CA LYS A 68 24.30 -7.96 -20.68
C LYS A 68 25.01 -6.96 -19.77
N ARG A 69 24.37 -6.53 -18.67
CA ARG A 69 25.00 -5.64 -17.68
C ARG A 69 26.22 -6.26 -17.02
N ALA A 70 26.21 -7.55 -16.72
CA ALA A 70 27.35 -8.25 -16.16
C ALA A 70 28.53 -8.27 -17.14
N MET A 71 28.30 -8.57 -18.43
CA MET A 71 29.34 -8.52 -19.46
C MET A 71 29.94 -7.12 -19.61
N VAL A 72 29.10 -6.08 -19.63
CA VAL A 72 29.57 -4.68 -19.67
C VAL A 72 30.43 -4.36 -18.45
N LYS A 73 30.02 -4.78 -17.24
CA LYS A 73 30.81 -4.56 -16.02
C LYS A 73 32.15 -5.31 -16.03
N ALA A 74 32.17 -6.55 -16.51
CA ALA A 74 33.39 -7.33 -16.65
C ALA A 74 34.36 -6.65 -17.64
N GLY A 75 33.84 -6.15 -18.77
CA GLY A 75 34.62 -5.39 -19.75
C GLY A 75 35.18 -4.07 -19.21
N ARG A 76 34.46 -3.38 -18.30
CA ARG A 76 34.96 -2.14 -17.67
C ARG A 76 36.22 -2.36 -16.82
N GLY A 77 36.37 -3.53 -16.21
CA GLY A 77 37.58 -3.88 -15.46
C GLY A 77 38.80 -4.06 -16.36
N LYS A 78 38.61 -4.56 -17.59
CA LYS A 78 39.71 -4.76 -18.56
C LYS A 78 40.35 -3.44 -19.01
N TRP A 79 39.57 -2.36 -19.14
CA TRP A 79 40.09 -1.05 -19.57
C TRP A 79 40.91 -0.31 -18.49
N ARG A 80 40.88 -0.72 -17.22
CA ARG A 80 41.68 -0.09 -16.14
C ARG A 80 43.03 -0.77 -15.88
N GLY A 81 43.38 -1.82 -16.63
CA GLY A 81 44.61 -2.60 -16.46
C GLY A 81 45.65 -2.43 -17.58
N GLU A 82 45.36 -1.61 -18.60
CA GLU A 82 46.30 -1.19 -19.63
C GLU A 82 46.48 0.32 -19.50
N GLY A 83 47.35 0.72 -18.59
CA GLY A 83 47.72 2.11 -18.28
C GLY A 83 48.89 2.12 -17.33
#